data_AF-A0A5D2XU73-F1
#
_entry.id   AF-A0A5D2XU73-F1
#
_cell.length_a   1.000
_cell.length_b   1.000
_cell.length_c   1.000
_cell.angle_alpha   90.00
_cell.angle_beta   90.00
_cell.angle_gamma   90.00
#
_symmetry.space_group_name_H-M   'P 1'
#
loop_
_entity.id
_entity.type
_entity.pdbx_description
1 polymer ?
#
loop_
_entity_poly.entity_id
_entity_poly.type
_entity_poly.pdbx_seq_one_letter_code
_entity_poly.pdbx_strand_id
1 'polypeptide(L)'
;MALPVEQAKVKEDPVAISVNEMLKSSSLASPKPCISKVPNYLRQVNEKAYEPQLISIGPYHRGKLHLKAMEERKIGFLQQLVEETMVMNAPKYVMKMRELETQARKCYEQPLCLDSDEFVKMLLLDGCFIVQLIRLCLKKDLVNYYTNGYLIQDFLLVENQLPFFVIWELFSVIETGVDQGMFIEAVFDMFFHRVPGKGRPKHDLISITSEIKHLLDFTYHHCCHPSSSEMEALNETRNFDMNFIRCALELQESGIKFETIEGNSMFDISRQRCEACK
;
A
#
# COMPACT_ATOMS: atom_id res chain seq x y z
N MET A 1 55.61 -51.98 -16.35
CA MET A 1 54.73 -51.14 -17.19
C MET A 1 53.35 -51.16 -16.58
N ALA A 2 52.95 -50.08 -15.91
CA ALA A 2 51.58 -49.87 -15.45
C ALA A 2 50.99 -48.76 -16.32
N LEU A 3 49.87 -49.04 -16.99
CA LEU A 3 49.14 -48.08 -17.81
C LEU A 3 48.39 -47.09 -16.90
N PRO A 4 48.23 -45.81 -17.30
CA PRO A 4 47.47 -44.85 -16.51
C PRO A 4 45.97 -45.08 -16.70
N VAL A 5 45.22 -45.14 -15.60
CA VAL A 5 43.76 -45.15 -15.59
C VAL A 5 43.28 -43.74 -15.88
N GLU A 6 42.68 -43.56 -17.05
CA GLU A 6 42.03 -42.32 -17.47
C GLU A 6 40.78 -42.09 -16.61
N GLN A 7 40.80 -41.07 -15.75
CA GLN A 7 39.64 -40.67 -14.97
C GLN A 7 38.60 -40.04 -15.91
N ALA A 8 37.52 -40.76 -16.17
CA ALA A 8 36.37 -40.24 -16.87
C ALA A 8 35.79 -39.05 -16.07
N LYS A 9 35.87 -37.84 -16.66
CA LYS A 9 35.11 -36.67 -16.18
C LYS A 9 33.62 -37.02 -16.21
N VAL A 10 33.04 -37.24 -15.04
CA VAL A 10 31.59 -37.35 -14.87
C VAL A 10 31.01 -36.01 -15.34
N LYS A 11 30.33 -36.00 -16.49
CA LYS A 11 29.54 -34.85 -16.92
C LYS A 11 28.38 -34.72 -15.94
N GLU A 12 28.37 -33.64 -15.17
CA GLU A 12 27.23 -33.30 -14.32
C GLU A 12 25.96 -33.18 -15.17
N ASP A 13 24.86 -33.68 -14.62
CA ASP A 13 23.57 -33.69 -15.29
C ASP A 13 23.09 -32.23 -15.55
N PRO A 14 22.67 -31.89 -16.77
CA PRO A 14 22.22 -30.52 -17.10
C PRO A 14 21.07 -30.00 -16.23
N VAL A 15 20.18 -30.88 -15.76
CA VAL A 15 19.10 -30.54 -14.84
C VAL A 15 19.68 -30.24 -13.46
N ALA A 16 20.66 -31.01 -13.00
CA ALA A 16 21.35 -30.73 -11.73
C ALA A 16 22.10 -29.39 -11.75
N ILE A 17 22.74 -29.03 -12.87
CA ILE A 17 23.36 -27.72 -13.06
C ILE A 17 22.30 -26.61 -12.99
N SER A 18 21.20 -26.76 -13.72
CA SER A 18 20.09 -25.80 -13.72
C SER A 18 19.45 -25.64 -12.33
N VAL A 19 19.21 -26.74 -11.61
CA VAL A 19 18.67 -26.71 -10.24
C VAL A 19 19.65 -26.02 -9.28
N ASN A 20 20.95 -26.29 -9.40
CA ASN A 20 21.97 -25.62 -8.59
C ASN A 20 22.07 -24.12 -8.90
N GLU A 21 21.88 -23.71 -10.15
CA GLU A 21 21.78 -22.30 -10.53
C GLU A 21 20.53 -21.63 -9.94
N MET A 22 19.37 -22.32 -9.97
CA MET A 22 18.14 -21.84 -9.33
C MET A 22 18.33 -21.64 -7.82
N LEU A 23 18.93 -22.61 -7.13
CA LEU A 23 19.19 -22.54 -5.69
C LEU A 23 20.17 -21.42 -5.33
N LYS A 24 21.20 -21.19 -6.15
CA LYS A 24 22.14 -20.07 -5.97
C LYS A 24 21.45 -18.72 -6.17
N SER A 25 20.59 -18.59 -7.19
CA SER A 25 19.86 -17.35 -7.46
C SER A 25 18.86 -16.97 -6.35
N SER A 26 18.33 -17.97 -5.62
CA SER A 26 17.41 -17.75 -4.49
C SER A 26 18.09 -17.24 -3.21
N SER A 27 19.43 -17.25 -3.14
CA SER A 27 20.19 -16.87 -1.92
C SER A 27 20.59 -15.40 -1.85
N LEU A 28 20.40 -14.62 -2.92
CA LEU A 28 20.60 -13.17 -2.89
C LEU A 28 19.38 -12.52 -2.23
N ALA A 29 19.59 -11.95 -1.05
CA ALA A 29 18.57 -11.20 -0.30
C ALA A 29 18.13 -9.96 -1.09
N SER A 30 17.27 -10.15 -2.10
CA SER A 30 16.52 -9.06 -2.69
C SER A 30 15.56 -8.51 -1.63
N PRO A 31 15.33 -7.18 -1.61
CA PRO A 31 14.26 -6.61 -0.79
C PRO A 31 12.97 -7.39 -1.03
N LYS A 32 12.30 -7.80 0.06
CA LYS A 32 11.04 -8.54 -0.06
C LYS A 32 9.99 -7.62 -0.73
N PRO A 33 9.20 -8.15 -1.67
CA PRO A 33 8.10 -7.39 -2.24
C PRO A 33 7.13 -6.96 -1.13
N CYS A 34 6.48 -5.80 -1.33
CA CYS A 34 5.56 -5.22 -0.37
C CYS A 34 4.13 -5.06 -0.91
N ILE A 35 3.91 -5.28 -2.21
CA ILE A 35 2.61 -5.18 -2.87
C ILE A 35 2.27 -6.56 -3.46
N SER A 36 1.39 -7.25 -2.75
CA SER A 36 1.01 -8.64 -3.01
C SER A 36 -0.42 -8.73 -3.55
N LYS A 37 -0.70 -9.79 -4.31
CA LYS A 37 -2.10 -10.16 -4.55
C LYS A 37 -2.64 -10.98 -3.41
N VAL A 38 -3.92 -10.78 -3.13
CA VAL A 38 -4.71 -11.58 -2.21
C VAL A 38 -4.75 -13.01 -2.73
N PRO A 39 -4.36 -13.99 -1.90
CA PRO A 39 -4.47 -15.39 -2.26
C PRO A 39 -5.89 -15.77 -2.68
N ASN A 40 -6.00 -16.62 -3.70
CA ASN A 40 -7.29 -16.99 -4.30
C ASN A 40 -8.29 -17.55 -3.29
N TYR A 41 -7.82 -18.30 -2.28
CA TYR A 41 -8.71 -18.86 -1.26
C TYR A 41 -9.38 -17.80 -0.38
N LEU A 42 -8.71 -16.66 -0.13
CA LEU A 42 -9.33 -15.51 0.56
C LEU A 42 -10.27 -14.76 -0.38
N ARG A 43 -9.83 -14.55 -1.62
CA ARG A 43 -10.62 -13.84 -2.64
C ARG A 43 -11.95 -14.55 -2.94
N GLN A 44 -11.97 -15.87 -2.95
CA GLN A 44 -13.19 -16.66 -3.20
C GLN A 44 -14.28 -16.47 -2.13
N VAL A 45 -13.92 -16.08 -0.90
CA VAL A 45 -14.89 -15.82 0.17
C VAL A 45 -15.68 -14.53 -0.12
N ASN A 46 -14.98 -13.48 -0.57
CA ASN A 46 -15.61 -12.22 -0.95
C ASN A 46 -14.75 -11.47 -1.98
N GLU A 47 -15.01 -11.73 -3.26
CA GLU A 47 -14.22 -11.13 -4.35
C GLU A 47 -14.34 -9.61 -4.37
N LYS A 48 -15.53 -9.09 -4.09
CA LYS A 48 -15.82 -7.64 -4.09
C LYS A 48 -15.02 -6.87 -3.04
N ALA A 49 -14.56 -7.53 -1.98
CA ALA A 49 -13.73 -6.89 -0.95
C ALA A 49 -12.32 -6.53 -1.46
N TYR A 50 -11.87 -7.15 -2.54
CA TYR A 50 -10.52 -7.00 -3.08
C TYR A 50 -10.53 -6.50 -4.54
N GLU A 51 -11.69 -6.05 -5.00
CA GLU A 51 -11.90 -5.54 -6.35
C GLU A 51 -12.13 -4.02 -6.27
N PRO A 52 -11.31 -3.19 -6.94
CA PRO A 52 -11.55 -1.75 -6.98
C PRO A 52 -12.88 -1.47 -7.67
N GLN A 53 -13.59 -0.48 -7.15
CA GLN A 53 -14.93 -0.10 -7.62
C GLN A 53 -14.91 1.08 -8.59
N LEU A 54 -13.92 1.96 -8.42
CA LEU A 54 -13.84 3.25 -9.09
C LEU A 54 -12.55 3.39 -9.89
N ILE A 55 -11.39 3.09 -9.31
CA ILE A 55 -10.08 3.39 -9.93
C ILE A 55 -9.06 2.27 -9.73
N SER A 56 -8.31 1.97 -10.79
CA SER A 56 -7.12 1.12 -10.69
C SER A 56 -5.91 1.98 -10.31
N ILE A 57 -5.04 1.50 -9.45
CA ILE A 57 -3.76 2.12 -9.12
C ILE A 57 -2.71 1.01 -9.11
N GLY A 58 -1.65 1.21 -9.88
CA GLY A 58 -0.68 0.14 -10.09
C GLY A 58 -1.13 -0.86 -11.17
N PRO A 59 -0.41 -1.98 -11.28
CA PRO A 59 -0.53 -2.89 -12.40
C PRO A 59 -1.64 -3.94 -12.29
N TYR A 60 -2.05 -4.35 -11.07
CA TYR A 60 -2.84 -5.57 -10.88
C TYR A 60 -4.31 -5.48 -11.34
N HIS A 61 -4.87 -4.27 -11.41
CA HIS A 61 -6.26 -4.04 -11.83
C HIS A 61 -6.39 -3.25 -13.13
N ARG A 62 -5.28 -3.03 -13.83
CA ARG A 62 -5.22 -2.22 -15.05
C ARG A 62 -6.03 -2.85 -16.18
N GLY A 63 -6.70 -1.99 -16.96
CA GLY A 63 -7.44 -2.41 -18.17
C GLY A 63 -8.81 -3.01 -17.92
N LYS A 64 -9.27 -3.09 -16.67
CA LYS A 64 -10.63 -3.56 -16.36
C LYS A 64 -11.68 -2.59 -16.88
N LEU A 65 -12.69 -3.15 -17.56
CA LEU A 65 -13.67 -2.36 -18.32
C LEU A 65 -14.47 -1.40 -17.41
N HIS A 66 -14.85 -1.85 -16.21
CA HIS A 66 -15.65 -1.04 -15.29
C HIS A 66 -14.87 0.14 -14.67
N LEU A 67 -13.54 0.12 -14.73
CA LEU A 67 -12.67 1.19 -14.22
C LEU A 67 -12.29 2.22 -15.28
N LYS A 68 -12.58 1.94 -16.56
CA LYS A 68 -12.12 2.73 -17.70
C LYS A 68 -12.52 4.21 -17.62
N ALA A 69 -13.73 4.50 -17.15
CA ALA A 69 -14.22 5.88 -17.03
C ALA A 69 -13.34 6.74 -16.10
N MET A 70 -12.81 6.15 -15.02
CA MET A 70 -11.92 6.86 -14.11
C MET A 70 -10.48 6.89 -14.60
N GLU A 71 -10.03 5.87 -15.33
CA GLU A 71 -8.75 5.92 -16.05
C GLU A 71 -8.71 7.10 -17.04
N GLU A 72 -9.81 7.37 -17.74
CA GLU A 72 -9.92 8.54 -18.62
C GLU A 72 -9.91 9.86 -17.82
N ARG A 73 -10.56 9.89 -16.64
CA ARG A 73 -10.53 11.06 -15.75
C ARG A 73 -9.16 11.36 -15.17
N LYS A 74 -8.28 10.36 -14.95
CA LYS A 74 -6.89 10.62 -14.50
C LYS A 74 -6.15 11.57 -15.44
N ILE A 75 -6.44 11.50 -16.74
CA ILE A 75 -5.85 12.39 -17.74
C ILE A 75 -6.29 13.84 -17.49
N GLY A 76 -7.55 14.06 -17.12
CA GLY A 76 -8.05 15.38 -16.75
C GLY A 76 -7.35 15.97 -15.52
N PHE A 77 -7.09 15.14 -14.50
CA PHE A 77 -6.29 15.56 -13.33
C PHE A 77 -4.86 15.89 -13.70
N LEU A 78 -4.26 15.13 -14.62
CA LEU A 78 -2.94 15.44 -15.16
C LEU A 78 -2.95 16.78 -15.91
N GLN A 79 -3.96 17.05 -16.73
CA GLN A 79 -4.12 18.34 -17.44
C GLN A 79 -4.24 19.50 -16.45
N GLN A 80 -5.08 19.36 -15.42
CA GLN A 80 -5.19 20.36 -14.36
C GLN A 80 -3.85 20.60 -13.66
N LEU A 81 -3.11 19.53 -13.35
CA LEU A 81 -1.77 19.62 -12.77
C LEU A 81 -0.81 20.39 -13.70
N VAL A 82 -0.86 20.16 -15.01
CA VAL A 82 -0.09 20.91 -16.02
C VAL A 82 -0.41 22.39 -15.97
N GLU A 83 -1.69 22.73 -15.97
CA GLU A 83 -2.16 24.12 -15.98
C GLU A 83 -1.74 24.87 -14.71
N GLU A 84 -1.87 24.23 -13.54
CA GLU A 84 -1.55 24.84 -12.25
C GLU A 84 -0.06 25.03 -11.99
N THR A 85 0.77 24.08 -12.43
CA THR A 85 2.22 24.12 -12.19
C THR A 85 2.97 24.96 -13.24
N MET A 86 2.29 25.34 -14.33
CA MET A 86 2.83 26.04 -15.50
C MET A 86 4.07 25.39 -16.14
N VAL A 87 4.50 24.23 -15.67
CA VAL A 87 5.73 23.53 -16.07
C VAL A 87 5.49 22.04 -15.94
N MET A 88 4.71 21.45 -16.84
CA MET A 88 4.81 20.00 -17.02
C MET A 88 5.86 19.69 -18.08
N ASN A 89 7.09 19.46 -17.61
CA ASN A 89 8.13 18.87 -18.42
C ASN A 89 7.90 17.35 -18.45
N ALA A 90 6.97 16.89 -19.29
CA ALA A 90 6.66 15.46 -19.44
C ALA A 90 7.93 14.59 -19.62
N PRO A 91 8.93 14.98 -20.44
CA PRO A 91 10.21 14.28 -20.49
C PRO A 91 10.91 14.15 -19.13
N LYS A 92 10.95 15.21 -18.31
CA LYS A 92 11.56 15.20 -16.97
C LYS A 92 10.89 14.16 -16.06
N TYR A 93 9.56 14.12 -16.00
CA TYR A 93 8.88 13.16 -15.12
C TYR A 93 8.95 11.72 -15.65
N VAL A 94 8.89 11.53 -16.98
CA VAL A 94 9.11 10.21 -17.58
C VAL A 94 10.50 9.70 -17.25
N MET A 95 11.54 10.53 -17.39
CA MET A 95 12.91 10.17 -17.00
C MET A 95 13.00 9.82 -15.52
N LYS A 96 12.37 10.62 -14.64
CA LYS A 96 12.33 10.32 -13.21
C LYS A 96 11.66 8.97 -12.91
N MET A 97 10.53 8.67 -13.54
CA MET A 97 9.84 7.39 -13.37
C MET A 97 10.65 6.22 -13.96
N ARG A 98 11.42 6.45 -15.03
CA ARG A 98 12.33 5.45 -15.60
C ARG A 98 13.48 5.11 -14.64
N GLU A 99 14.05 6.09 -13.96
CA GLU A 99 15.07 5.87 -12.91
C GLU A 99 14.52 4.98 -11.78
N LEU A 100 13.25 5.16 -11.43
CA LEU A 100 12.59 4.43 -10.35
C LEU A 100 12.06 3.04 -10.76
N GLU A 101 11.96 2.74 -12.06
CA GLU A 101 11.27 1.56 -12.58
C GLU A 101 11.78 0.25 -11.95
N THR A 102 13.10 0.06 -11.93
CA THR A 102 13.69 -1.20 -11.43
C THR A 102 13.37 -1.43 -9.96
N GLN A 103 13.39 -0.37 -9.14
CA GLN A 103 13.04 -0.45 -7.73
C GLN A 103 11.53 -0.66 -7.55
N ALA A 104 10.71 0.05 -8.30
CA ALA A 104 9.26 -0.05 -8.22
C ALA A 104 8.75 -1.44 -8.61
N ARG A 105 9.34 -2.07 -9.63
CA ARG A 105 9.00 -3.46 -10.02
C ARG A 105 9.28 -4.46 -8.90
N LYS A 106 10.37 -4.27 -8.12
CA LYS A 106 10.71 -5.16 -6.98
C LYS A 106 9.71 -5.07 -5.83
N CYS A 107 8.90 -4.02 -5.77
CA CYS A 107 7.84 -3.90 -4.77
C CYS A 107 6.67 -4.86 -5.05
N TYR A 108 6.48 -5.29 -6.30
CA TYR A 108 5.40 -6.19 -6.68
C TYR A 108 5.83 -7.65 -6.57
N GLU A 109 5.06 -8.45 -5.83
CA GLU A 109 5.37 -9.87 -5.60
C GLU A 109 5.24 -10.72 -6.87
N GLN A 110 4.25 -10.43 -7.70
CA GLN A 110 3.97 -11.22 -8.89
C GLN A 110 4.60 -10.61 -10.15
N PRO A 111 4.98 -11.45 -11.14
CA PRO A 111 5.39 -10.95 -12.45
C PRO A 111 4.35 -10.03 -13.07
N LEU A 112 4.82 -8.96 -13.71
CA LEU A 112 3.97 -7.96 -14.32
C LEU A 112 3.96 -8.13 -15.84
N CYS A 113 2.77 -8.23 -16.44
CA CYS A 113 2.58 -8.27 -17.88
C CYS A 113 2.58 -6.85 -18.50
N LEU A 114 3.55 -6.02 -18.11
CA LEU A 114 3.72 -4.67 -18.63
C LEU A 114 5.16 -4.52 -19.12
N ASP A 115 5.32 -4.07 -20.36
CA ASP A 115 6.63 -3.67 -20.84
C ASP A 115 7.15 -2.46 -20.05
N SER A 116 8.38 -2.05 -20.35
CA SER A 116 9.03 -0.95 -19.63
C SER A 116 8.24 0.36 -19.77
N ASP A 117 7.81 0.70 -20.99
CA ASP A 117 7.14 1.96 -21.31
C ASP A 117 5.74 2.02 -20.73
N GLU A 118 4.99 0.92 -20.82
CA GLU A 118 3.68 0.80 -20.20
C GLU A 118 3.75 0.94 -18.69
N PHE A 119 4.76 0.34 -18.05
CA PHE A 119 4.95 0.43 -16.61
C PHE A 119 5.32 1.84 -16.17
N VAL A 120 6.25 2.50 -16.85
CA VAL A 120 6.63 3.90 -16.54
C VAL A 120 5.48 4.86 -16.77
N LYS A 121 4.71 4.67 -17.85
CA LYS A 121 3.49 5.44 -18.10
C LYS A 121 2.45 5.22 -17.00
N MET A 122 2.31 3.99 -16.51
CA MET A 122 1.44 3.67 -15.38
C MET A 122 1.91 4.40 -14.10
N LEU A 123 3.19 4.30 -13.73
CA LEU A 123 3.73 5.00 -12.56
C LEU A 123 3.47 6.50 -12.64
N LEU A 124 3.69 7.10 -13.81
CA LEU A 124 3.49 8.53 -14.01
C LEU A 124 2.02 8.92 -13.89
N LEU A 125 1.11 8.24 -14.59
CA LEU A 125 -0.31 8.60 -14.59
C LEU A 125 -0.95 8.40 -13.22
N ASP A 126 -0.71 7.23 -12.61
CA ASP A 126 -1.29 6.88 -11.33
C ASP A 126 -0.66 7.73 -10.21
N GLY A 127 0.66 7.96 -10.29
CA GLY A 127 1.38 8.84 -9.38
C GLY A 127 0.92 10.28 -9.48
N CYS A 128 0.80 10.85 -10.67
CA CYS A 128 0.34 12.24 -10.86
C CYS A 128 -1.09 12.42 -10.34
N PHE A 129 -1.95 11.43 -10.54
CA PHE A 129 -3.30 11.45 -9.98
C PHE A 129 -3.28 11.56 -8.46
N ILE A 130 -2.53 10.69 -7.78
CA ILE A 130 -2.39 10.74 -6.31
C ILE A 130 -1.72 12.04 -5.85
N VAL A 131 -0.68 12.50 -6.53
CA VAL A 131 0.00 13.77 -6.21
C VAL A 131 -0.95 14.95 -6.34
N GLN A 132 -1.74 15.04 -7.41
CA GLN A 132 -2.70 16.12 -7.58
C GLN A 132 -3.74 16.10 -6.45
N LEU A 133 -4.18 14.92 -6.02
CA LEU A 133 -5.03 14.77 -4.85
C LEU A 133 -4.32 15.36 -3.61
N ILE A 134 -3.12 14.92 -3.27
CA ILE A 134 -2.36 15.42 -2.11
C ILE A 134 -2.18 16.95 -2.16
N ARG A 135 -1.93 17.53 -3.34
CA ARG A 135 -1.85 18.99 -3.54
C ARG A 135 -3.18 19.69 -3.23
N LEU A 136 -4.30 19.12 -3.62
CA LEU A 136 -5.63 19.64 -3.27
C LEU A 136 -5.88 19.58 -1.75
N CYS A 137 -5.36 18.55 -1.05
CA CYS A 137 -5.38 18.51 0.42
C CYS A 137 -4.60 19.67 1.03
N LEU A 138 -3.38 19.93 0.55
CA LEU A 138 -2.55 21.04 1.03
C LEU A 138 -3.22 22.40 0.86
N LYS A 139 -3.90 22.61 -0.28
CA LYS A 139 -4.62 23.85 -0.58
C LYS A 139 -5.94 23.99 0.19
N LYS A 140 -6.40 22.95 0.87
CA LYS A 140 -7.73 22.85 1.51
C LYS A 140 -8.90 23.02 0.53
N ASP A 141 -8.65 22.85 -0.76
CA ASP A 141 -9.64 22.96 -1.85
C ASP A 141 -10.41 21.65 -2.09
N LEU A 142 -10.65 20.90 -1.01
CA LEU A 142 -11.08 19.50 -1.03
C LEU A 142 -12.56 19.26 -1.36
N VAL A 143 -13.34 20.34 -1.56
CA VAL A 143 -14.78 20.33 -1.32
C VAL A 143 -15.59 19.43 -2.28
N ASN A 144 -15.08 19.09 -3.47
CA ASN A 144 -15.90 18.37 -4.48
C ASN A 144 -15.38 16.99 -4.96
N TYR A 145 -14.08 16.69 -4.87
CA TYR A 145 -13.54 15.43 -5.42
C TYR A 145 -13.45 14.28 -4.39
N TYR A 146 -13.47 14.62 -3.10
CA TYR A 146 -13.15 13.72 -1.99
C TYR A 146 -14.35 13.11 -1.27
N THR A 147 -15.57 13.48 -1.65
CA THR A 147 -16.79 12.95 -1.02
C THR A 147 -17.14 11.54 -1.49
N ASN A 148 -16.44 11.01 -2.51
CA ASN A 148 -16.65 9.65 -2.97
C ASN A 148 -15.90 8.65 -2.08
N GLY A 149 -16.61 8.01 -1.15
CA GLY A 149 -16.07 6.97 -0.27
C GLY A 149 -15.38 5.81 -1.02
N TYR A 150 -15.85 5.49 -2.23
CA TYR A 150 -15.25 4.43 -3.05
C TYR A 150 -13.82 4.77 -3.50
N LEU A 151 -13.51 6.06 -3.72
CA LEU A 151 -12.16 6.45 -4.12
C LEU A 151 -11.15 6.14 -3.00
N ILE A 152 -11.49 6.49 -1.77
CA ILE A 152 -10.64 6.23 -0.61
C ILE A 152 -10.52 4.73 -0.37
N GLN A 153 -11.62 3.99 -0.48
CA GLN A 153 -11.60 2.54 -0.34
C GLN A 153 -10.64 1.89 -1.34
N ASP A 154 -10.69 2.29 -2.61
CA ASP A 154 -9.82 1.76 -3.65
C ASP A 154 -8.34 2.05 -3.38
N PHE A 155 -7.99 3.22 -2.80
CA PHE A 155 -6.61 3.53 -2.39
C PHE A 155 -6.12 2.70 -1.20
N LEU A 156 -7.00 2.03 -0.48
CA LEU A 156 -6.67 1.18 0.66
C LEU A 156 -6.75 -0.31 0.33
N LEU A 157 -7.00 -0.68 -0.93
CA LEU A 157 -6.93 -2.08 -1.36
C LEU A 157 -5.47 -2.53 -1.50
N VAL A 158 -5.15 -3.69 -0.93
CA VAL A 158 -3.78 -4.26 -0.92
C VAL A 158 -3.20 -4.46 -2.33
N GLU A 159 -4.04 -4.76 -3.32
CA GLU A 159 -3.63 -4.98 -4.71
C GLU A 159 -3.59 -3.70 -5.56
N ASN A 160 -4.05 -2.58 -5.02
CA ASN A 160 -4.31 -1.34 -5.76
C ASN A 160 -3.36 -0.23 -5.30
N GLN A 161 -2.06 -0.51 -5.30
CA GLN A 161 -1.04 0.32 -4.68
C GLN A 161 0.07 0.73 -5.66
N LEU A 162 0.64 1.91 -5.41
CA LEU A 162 1.97 2.31 -5.85
C LEU A 162 2.94 2.28 -4.66
N PRO A 163 4.24 2.02 -4.92
CA PRO A 163 5.26 2.22 -3.89
C PRO A 163 5.27 3.68 -3.43
N PHE A 164 5.37 3.90 -2.12
CA PHE A 164 5.26 5.23 -1.53
C PHE A 164 6.34 6.20 -2.03
N PHE A 165 7.57 5.68 -2.20
CA PHE A 165 8.66 6.48 -2.73
C PHE A 165 8.39 7.02 -4.15
N VAL A 166 7.62 6.31 -4.99
CA VAL A 166 7.24 6.82 -6.33
C VAL A 166 6.38 8.07 -6.19
N ILE A 167 5.43 8.05 -5.25
CA ILE A 167 4.52 9.17 -4.98
C ILE A 167 5.33 10.36 -4.44
N TRP A 168 6.21 10.11 -3.48
CA TRP A 168 7.09 11.14 -2.90
C TRP A 168 8.03 11.78 -3.93
N GLU A 169 8.76 10.97 -4.70
CA GLU A 169 9.70 11.46 -5.71
C GLU A 169 9.00 12.25 -6.82
N LEU A 170 7.77 11.87 -7.16
CA LEU A 170 6.98 12.62 -8.13
C LEU A 170 6.47 13.94 -7.53
N PHE A 171 5.99 13.91 -6.27
CA PHE A 171 5.57 15.09 -5.54
C PHE A 171 6.69 16.13 -5.43
N SER A 172 7.89 15.72 -5.00
CA SER A 172 9.03 16.62 -4.78
C SER A 172 9.54 17.27 -6.08
N VAL A 173 9.34 16.61 -7.23
CA VAL A 173 9.71 17.15 -8.54
C VAL A 173 8.64 18.10 -9.10
N ILE A 174 7.39 17.96 -8.65
CA ILE A 174 6.23 18.76 -9.07
C ILE A 174 6.06 20.00 -8.21
N GLU A 175 6.08 19.85 -6.89
CA GLU A 175 5.74 20.90 -5.92
C GLU A 175 7.02 21.42 -5.26
N THR A 176 7.48 22.58 -5.72
CA THR A 176 8.70 23.21 -5.20
C THR A 176 8.38 24.06 -3.96
N GLY A 177 9.12 23.86 -2.88
CA GLY A 177 8.98 24.65 -1.65
C GLY A 177 8.07 24.03 -0.59
N VAL A 178 7.62 22.79 -0.80
CA VAL A 178 6.95 21.98 0.22
C VAL A 178 7.94 20.93 0.74
N ASP A 179 8.09 20.86 2.06
CA ASP A 179 8.96 19.86 2.68
C ASP A 179 8.25 18.51 2.85
N GLN A 180 9.02 17.50 3.28
CA GLN A 180 8.51 16.17 3.51
C GLN A 180 7.44 16.13 4.61
N GLY A 181 7.56 16.96 5.65
CA GLY A 181 6.58 17.01 6.74
C GLY A 181 5.20 17.44 6.22
N MET A 182 5.15 18.51 5.45
CA MET A 182 3.90 18.99 4.83
C MET A 182 3.27 17.96 3.90
N PHE A 183 4.07 17.26 3.09
CA PHE A 183 3.58 16.15 2.25
C PHE A 183 2.94 15.04 3.11
N ILE A 184 3.63 14.62 4.17
CA ILE A 184 3.16 13.57 5.06
C ILE A 184 1.89 13.99 5.80
N GLU A 185 1.81 15.22 6.28
CA GLU A 185 0.59 15.76 6.88
C GLU A 185 -0.58 15.77 5.90
N ALA A 186 -0.36 16.12 4.63
CA ALA A 186 -1.40 16.11 3.62
C ALA A 186 -1.88 14.69 3.29
N VAL A 187 -0.99 13.71 3.22
CA VAL A 187 -1.36 12.30 3.08
C VAL A 187 -2.14 11.84 4.32
N PHE A 188 -1.72 12.24 5.52
CA PHE A 188 -2.44 11.94 6.76
C PHE A 188 -3.85 12.52 6.75
N ASP A 189 -4.00 13.81 6.45
CA ASP A 189 -5.30 14.49 6.41
C ASP A 189 -6.23 13.89 5.33
N MET A 190 -5.67 13.34 4.24
CA MET A 190 -6.43 12.63 3.21
C MET A 190 -7.15 11.37 3.72
N PHE A 191 -6.54 10.64 4.67
CA PHE A 191 -7.04 9.34 5.12
C PHE A 191 -7.56 9.31 6.55
N PHE A 192 -7.07 10.19 7.43
CA PHE A 192 -7.29 10.10 8.87
C PHE A 192 -8.76 9.99 9.26
N HIS A 193 -9.62 10.80 8.66
CA HIS A 193 -11.07 10.79 8.93
C HIS A 193 -11.84 9.69 8.18
N ARG A 194 -11.16 8.79 7.47
CA ARG A 194 -11.77 7.76 6.63
C ARG A 194 -11.51 6.34 7.11
N VAL A 195 -10.66 6.18 8.12
CA VAL A 195 -10.34 4.89 8.70
C VAL A 195 -10.63 4.92 10.20
N PRO A 196 -10.89 3.75 10.80
CA PRO A 196 -11.02 3.67 12.26
C PRO A 196 -9.67 4.01 12.89
N GLY A 197 -9.64 4.81 13.97
CA GLY A 197 -8.38 5.25 14.59
C GLY A 197 -8.49 6.59 15.30
N LYS A 198 -7.60 6.83 16.27
CA LYS A 198 -7.37 8.19 16.80
C LYS A 198 -6.23 8.90 16.08
N GLY A 199 -5.49 8.16 15.24
CA GLY A 199 -4.37 8.68 14.48
C GLY A 199 -3.18 8.99 15.38
N ARG A 200 -1.99 8.99 14.78
CA ARG A 200 -0.79 9.47 15.47
C ARG A 200 -0.84 10.99 15.64
N PRO A 201 -0.25 11.55 16.71
CA PRO A 201 -0.01 12.97 16.78
C PRO A 201 0.78 13.46 15.56
N LYS A 202 0.41 14.62 14.99
CA LYS A 202 1.03 15.13 13.75
C LYS A 202 2.55 15.29 13.85
N HIS A 203 3.06 15.69 15.02
CA HIS A 203 4.50 15.85 15.25
C HIS A 203 5.29 14.53 15.21
N ASP A 204 4.63 13.38 15.35
CA ASP A 204 5.25 12.06 15.31
C ASP A 204 5.20 11.40 13.93
N LEU A 205 4.61 12.06 12.92
CA LEU A 205 4.41 11.42 11.61
C LEU A 205 5.72 11.20 10.85
N ILE A 206 6.68 12.12 10.96
CA ILE A 206 7.93 12.09 10.17
C ILE A 206 8.85 10.94 10.62
N SER A 207 8.88 10.62 11.91
CA SER A 207 9.84 9.68 12.50
C SER A 207 9.73 8.24 11.99
N ILE A 208 8.61 7.88 11.34
CA ILE A 208 8.31 6.51 10.88
C ILE A 208 8.26 6.44 9.34
N THR A 209 8.32 7.58 8.64
CA THR A 209 8.08 7.62 7.19
C THR A 209 9.15 6.99 6.32
N SER A 210 10.36 6.76 6.84
CA SER A 210 11.44 6.07 6.11
C SER A 210 11.15 4.59 5.84
N GLU A 211 10.20 3.98 6.54
CA GLU A 211 9.86 2.55 6.42
C GLU A 211 8.58 2.29 5.64
N ILE A 212 7.84 3.34 5.27
CA ILE A 212 6.52 3.23 4.64
C ILE A 212 6.64 2.72 3.20
N LYS A 213 5.91 1.65 2.92
CA LYS A 213 5.98 0.93 1.64
C LYS A 213 5.02 1.48 0.58
N HIS A 214 3.79 1.80 0.97
CA HIS A 214 2.72 2.27 0.08
C HIS A 214 1.62 2.97 0.91
N LEU A 215 0.57 3.50 0.27
CA LEU A 215 -0.48 4.28 0.96
C LEU A 215 -1.24 3.48 2.01
N LEU A 216 -1.62 2.22 1.72
CA LEU A 216 -2.26 1.37 2.74
C LEU A 216 -1.36 1.15 3.97
N ASP A 217 -0.06 0.94 3.78
CA ASP A 217 0.91 0.78 4.87
C ASP A 217 1.03 2.07 5.70
N PHE A 218 1.08 3.22 5.02
CA PHE A 218 1.02 4.54 5.66
C PHE A 218 -0.23 4.69 6.52
N THR A 219 -1.40 4.42 5.95
CA THR A 219 -2.69 4.57 6.64
C THR A 219 -2.78 3.65 7.85
N TYR A 220 -2.31 2.40 7.73
CA TYR A 220 -2.27 1.46 8.85
C TYR A 220 -1.39 1.98 10.01
N HIS A 221 -0.17 2.45 9.72
CA HIS A 221 0.78 2.86 10.75
C HIS A 221 0.48 4.23 11.37
N HIS A 222 -0.10 5.15 10.59
CA HIS A 222 -0.32 6.53 11.03
C HIS A 222 -1.77 6.82 11.37
N CYS A 223 -2.73 6.38 10.57
CA CYS A 223 -4.15 6.74 10.74
C CYS A 223 -4.89 5.74 11.64
N CYS A 224 -4.64 4.44 11.49
CA CYS A 224 -5.29 3.38 12.29
C CYS A 224 -4.68 3.21 13.70
N HIS A 225 -3.97 4.23 14.20
CA HIS A 225 -3.28 4.13 15.49
C HIS A 225 -4.31 4.10 16.65
N PRO A 226 -4.20 3.11 17.56
CA PRO A 226 -4.95 3.11 18.82
C PRO A 226 -4.56 4.31 19.70
N SER A 227 -5.35 4.62 20.71
CA SER A 227 -4.93 5.56 21.76
C SER A 227 -3.67 5.09 22.48
N SER A 228 -2.94 6.02 23.11
CA SER A 228 -1.75 5.69 23.91
C SER A 228 -2.06 4.66 25.02
N SER A 229 -3.23 4.76 25.65
CA SER A 229 -3.70 3.81 26.67
C SER A 229 -3.96 2.41 26.10
N GLU A 230 -4.49 2.30 24.87
CA GLU A 230 -4.66 1.02 24.19
C GLU A 230 -3.31 0.39 23.80
N MET A 231 -2.34 1.23 23.40
CA MET A 231 -0.98 0.78 23.09
C MET A 231 -0.23 0.25 24.32
N GLU A 232 -0.40 0.88 25.49
CA GLU A 232 0.16 0.41 26.75
C GLU A 232 -0.42 -0.95 27.15
N ALA A 233 -1.74 -1.11 27.09
CA ALA A 233 -2.42 -2.39 27.38
C ALA A 233 -2.00 -3.53 26.43
N LEU A 234 -1.76 -3.23 25.14
CA LEU A 234 -1.25 -4.20 24.16
C LEU A 234 0.19 -4.64 24.46
N ASN A 235 1.03 -3.74 24.97
CA ASN A 235 2.41 -4.06 25.31
C ASN A 235 2.51 -4.97 26.55
N GLU A 236 1.56 -4.85 27.49
CA GLU A 236 1.45 -5.73 28.66
C GLU A 236 1.01 -7.16 28.32
N THR A 237 0.31 -7.35 27.19
CA THR A 237 -0.27 -8.64 26.77
C THR A 237 0.54 -9.40 25.72
N ARG A 238 1.79 -8.99 25.43
CA ARG A 238 2.68 -9.54 24.37
C ARG A 238 3.08 -11.03 24.48
N ASN A 239 2.43 -11.85 25.30
CA ASN A 239 2.48 -13.30 25.14
C ASN A 239 1.54 -13.71 24.00
N PHE A 240 2.04 -13.63 22.77
CA PHE A 240 1.32 -14.02 21.55
C PHE A 240 1.04 -15.52 21.54
N ASP A 241 -0.16 -15.90 21.97
CA ASP A 241 -0.77 -17.15 21.55
C ASP A 241 -1.69 -16.81 20.38
N MET A 242 -1.41 -17.33 19.18
CA MET A 242 -2.18 -17.10 17.94
C MET A 242 -3.56 -17.77 17.97
N ASN A 243 -4.16 -17.88 19.15
CA ASN A 243 -5.53 -18.32 19.30
C ASN A 243 -6.41 -17.29 18.57
N PHE A 244 -7.15 -17.78 17.58
CA PHE A 244 -8.06 -16.97 16.77
C PHE A 244 -8.81 -15.99 17.67
N ILE A 245 -8.63 -14.70 17.37
CA ILE A 245 -9.40 -13.63 18.03
C ILE A 245 -10.87 -13.99 17.79
N ARG A 246 -11.59 -14.30 18.87
CA ARG A 246 -13.02 -14.63 18.80
C ARG A 246 -13.74 -13.48 18.10
N CYS A 247 -14.61 -13.80 17.15
CA CYS A 247 -15.38 -12.77 16.46
C CYS A 247 -16.29 -12.03 17.46
N ALA A 248 -16.77 -10.84 17.08
CA ALA A 248 -17.62 -10.03 17.96
C ALA A 248 -18.85 -10.80 18.46
N LEU A 249 -19.43 -11.66 17.62
CA LEU A 249 -20.56 -12.53 17.98
C LEU A 249 -20.16 -13.55 19.05
N GLU A 250 -19.07 -14.29 18.87
CA GLU A 250 -18.59 -15.29 19.85
C GLU A 250 -18.23 -14.63 21.20
N LEU A 251 -17.69 -13.42 21.18
CA LEU A 251 -17.42 -12.65 22.39
C LEU A 251 -18.74 -12.27 23.09
N GLN A 252 -19.73 -11.83 22.32
CA GLN A 252 -21.06 -11.51 22.85
C GLN A 252 -21.76 -12.74 23.44
N GLU A 253 -21.72 -13.88 22.74
CA GLU A 253 -22.22 -15.17 23.22
C GLU A 253 -21.47 -15.66 24.45
N SER A 254 -20.18 -15.32 24.57
CA SER A 254 -19.37 -15.57 25.78
C SER A 254 -19.70 -14.62 26.95
N GLY A 255 -20.73 -13.78 26.82
CA GLY A 255 -21.20 -12.85 27.85
C GLY A 255 -20.46 -11.52 27.89
N ILE A 256 -19.71 -11.15 26.85
CA ILE A 256 -19.07 -9.84 26.75
C ILE A 256 -20.05 -8.86 26.12
N LYS A 257 -20.43 -7.81 26.85
CA LYS A 257 -21.20 -6.70 26.31
C LYS A 257 -20.27 -5.66 25.71
N PHE A 258 -20.65 -5.17 24.54
CA PHE A 258 -19.99 -4.05 23.89
C PHE A 258 -20.84 -2.81 24.12
N GLU A 259 -20.24 -1.74 24.65
CA GLU A 259 -20.91 -0.46 24.80
C GLU A 259 -20.12 0.62 24.06
N THR A 260 -20.83 1.55 23.42
CA THR A 260 -20.21 2.70 22.78
C THR A 260 -19.78 3.69 23.85
N ILE A 261 -18.53 4.15 23.78
CA ILE A 261 -18.04 5.25 24.60
C ILE A 261 -18.20 6.55 23.79
N GLU A 262 -18.45 7.67 24.47
CA GLU A 262 -18.39 8.98 23.81
C GLU A 262 -17.03 9.18 23.14
N GLY A 263 -17.04 9.34 21.82
CA GLY A 263 -15.84 9.47 21.02
C GLY A 263 -16.13 9.56 19.53
N ASN A 264 -15.09 9.83 18.75
CA ASN A 264 -15.18 10.04 17.29
C ASN A 264 -14.54 8.89 16.50
N SER A 265 -14.13 7.80 17.17
CA SER A 265 -13.47 6.65 16.55
C SER A 265 -14.35 5.39 16.62
N MET A 266 -14.29 4.56 15.59
CA MET A 266 -14.88 3.21 15.60
C MET A 266 -14.26 2.30 16.68
N PHE A 267 -13.11 2.68 17.23
CA PHE A 267 -12.46 1.97 18.34
C PHE A 267 -12.93 2.42 19.73
N ASP A 268 -13.79 3.43 19.84
CA ASP A 268 -14.33 3.90 21.14
C ASP A 268 -15.42 2.94 21.66
N ILE A 269 -15.02 1.72 21.98
CA ILE A 269 -15.87 0.62 22.43
C ILE A 269 -15.37 0.11 23.78
N SER A 270 -16.22 0.12 24.79
CA SER A 270 -15.94 -0.55 26.07
C SER A 270 -16.40 -2.01 25.99
N ARG A 271 -15.74 -2.87 26.77
CA ARG A 271 -16.12 -4.28 26.92
C ARG A 271 -16.31 -4.57 28.39
N GLN A 272 -17.50 -5.04 28.76
CA GLN A 272 -17.76 -5.47 30.12
C GLN A 272 -18.28 -6.91 30.12
N ARG A 273 -17.74 -7.73 31.02
CA ARG A 273 -18.24 -9.10 31.20
C ARG A 273 -19.55 -9.04 31.98
N CYS A 274 -20.60 -9.64 31.43
CA CYS A 274 -21.89 -9.73 32.08
C CYS A 274 -21.81 -10.75 33.22
N GLU A 275 -21.78 -10.29 34.46
CA GLU A 275 -21.67 -11.15 35.66
C GLU A 275 -22.89 -12.06 35.88
N ALA A 276 -24.00 -11.81 35.17
CA ALA A 276 -25.24 -12.57 35.25
C ALA A 276 -25.31 -13.81 34.33
N CYS A 277 -24.31 -14.02 33.47
CA CYS A 277 -24.20 -15.22 32.63
C CYS A 277 -23.20 -16.20 33.25
N LYS A 278 -23.65 -17.00 34.23
CA LYS A 278 -22.98 -18.22 34.70
C LYS A 278 -23.86 -19.43 34.44
#